data_AF-A0A3N5THM9-F1
#
_entry.id   AF-A0A3N5THM9-F1
#
_cell.length_a   1.000
_cell.length_b   1.000
_cell.length_c   1.000
_cell.angle_alpha   90.00
_cell.angle_beta   90.00
_cell.angle_gamma   90.00
#
_symmetry.space_group_name_H-M   'P 1'
#
loop_
_entity.id
_entity.type
_entity.pdbx_description
1 polymer ?
#
loop_
_entity_poly.entity_id
_entity_poly.type
_entity_poly.pdbx_seq_one_letter_code
_entity_poly.pdbx_strand_id
1 'polypeptide(L)'
;MRGIAVCILFACVLTGCSNSTQFEHKVSPSGTGQLFMQGREVPPVFDIVIADSIIYNFQAEAALTNIGYWPKEQWNIPESESTAVLSEDERDRGWYFADISSRKTSTPFDWIWVKAGAIRAYVDRQKLVKFLQEYGDRLPDLNGKRHMPLPAG
;
A
#
# COMPACT_ATOMS: atom_id res chain seq x y z
N MET A 1 -44.09 24.68 -43.86
CA MET A 1 -42.65 24.34 -43.82
C MET A 1 -42.32 23.86 -42.42
N ARG A 2 -42.17 22.54 -42.22
CA ARG A 2 -41.82 21.93 -40.93
C ARG A 2 -40.33 21.57 -40.98
N GLY A 3 -39.52 22.26 -40.19
CA GLY A 3 -38.08 22.05 -40.07
C GLY A 3 -37.76 21.01 -38.99
N ILE A 4 -36.75 20.19 -39.28
CA ILE A 4 -36.23 19.07 -38.51
C ILE A 4 -35.16 19.54 -37.50
N ALA A 5 -35.11 18.93 -36.31
CA ALA A 5 -33.90 18.74 -35.49
C ALA A 5 -34.24 17.69 -34.41
N VAL A 6 -33.90 16.40 -34.55
CA VAL A 6 -32.60 15.76 -34.30
C VAL A 6 -31.93 16.29 -33.03
N CYS A 7 -32.30 15.72 -31.88
CA CYS A 7 -31.45 15.72 -30.68
C CYS A 7 -30.83 14.32 -30.55
N ILE A 8 -29.58 14.26 -31.00
CA ILE A 8 -28.66 13.14 -30.89
C ILE A 8 -27.88 13.29 -29.58
N LEU A 9 -27.66 12.15 -28.90
CA LEU A 9 -26.63 11.86 -27.90
C LEU A 9 -26.71 12.56 -26.54
N PHE A 10 -26.95 11.76 -25.49
CA PHE A 10 -25.91 11.52 -24.48
C PHE A 10 -26.23 10.19 -23.77
N ALA A 11 -25.84 9.07 -24.39
CA ALA A 11 -25.67 7.83 -23.65
C ALA A 11 -24.41 8.02 -22.78
N CYS A 12 -24.59 8.55 -21.57
CA CYS A 12 -23.54 8.47 -20.56
C CYS A 12 -23.25 6.99 -20.35
N VAL A 13 -22.10 6.58 -20.86
CA VAL A 13 -21.49 5.28 -20.68
C VAL A 13 -21.32 5.06 -19.17
N LEU A 14 -22.29 4.39 -18.57
CA LEU A 14 -22.20 3.80 -17.22
C LEU A 14 -21.36 2.52 -17.30
N THR A 15 -20.15 2.58 -17.85
CA THR A 15 -19.18 1.52 -17.62
C THR A 15 -18.58 1.78 -16.26
N GLY A 16 -19.07 1.00 -15.30
CA GLY A 16 -18.54 0.75 -13.97
C GLY A 16 -17.44 1.67 -13.51
N CYS A 17 -17.73 2.43 -12.45
CA CYS A 17 -16.74 2.64 -11.41
C CYS A 17 -16.30 1.26 -10.92
N SER A 18 -15.38 0.63 -11.66
CA SER A 18 -14.55 -0.44 -11.13
C SER A 18 -13.93 0.19 -9.90
N ASN A 19 -14.23 -0.36 -8.73
CA ASN A 19 -13.54 -0.03 -7.50
C ASN A 19 -12.07 -0.33 -7.79
N SER A 20 -11.34 0.65 -8.30
CA SER A 20 -9.94 0.53 -8.67
C SER A 20 -9.25 0.19 -7.37
N THR A 21 -8.88 -1.07 -7.21
CA THR A 21 -8.00 -1.50 -6.13
C THR A 21 -6.79 -0.58 -6.20
N GLN A 22 -6.58 0.24 -5.18
CA GLN A 22 -5.55 1.28 -5.24
C GLN A 22 -4.15 0.65 -5.19
N PHE A 23 -4.10 -0.59 -4.71
CA PHE A 23 -2.95 -1.47 -4.84
C PHE A 23 -3.10 -2.41 -6.04
N GLU A 24 -2.03 -2.49 -6.82
CA GLU A 24 -1.92 -3.39 -7.96
C GLU A 24 -0.72 -4.31 -7.73
N HIS A 25 -0.94 -5.62 -7.76
CA HIS A 25 0.14 -6.59 -7.79
C HIS A 25 0.41 -6.99 -9.25
N LYS A 26 1.66 -6.87 -9.68
CA LYS A 26 2.10 -7.24 -11.03
C LYS A 26 3.25 -8.24 -10.94
N VAL A 27 3.25 -9.21 -11.85
CA VAL A 27 4.35 -10.17 -11.98
C VAL A 27 5.08 -9.87 -13.29
N SER A 28 6.37 -9.57 -13.19
CA SER A 28 7.23 -9.36 -14.35
C SER A 28 7.51 -10.68 -15.10
N PRO A 29 7.99 -10.63 -16.36
CA PRO A 29 8.35 -11.84 -17.11
C PRO A 29 9.43 -12.71 -16.43
N SER A 30 10.29 -12.12 -15.59
CA SER A 30 11.28 -12.84 -14.78
C SER A 30 10.68 -13.52 -13.54
N GLY A 31 9.37 -13.41 -13.32
CA GLY A 31 8.69 -13.94 -12.14
C GLY A 31 8.88 -13.09 -10.89
N THR A 32 9.26 -11.82 -11.02
CA THR A 32 9.38 -10.90 -9.88
C THR A 32 8.03 -10.26 -9.58
N GLY A 33 7.55 -10.40 -8.34
CA GLY A 33 6.32 -9.81 -7.82
C GLY A 33 6.53 -8.37 -7.37
N GLN A 34 5.81 -7.43 -8.00
CA GLN A 34 5.90 -6.00 -7.72
C GLN A 34 4.56 -5.52 -7.16
N LEU A 35 4.63 -4.70 -6.13
CA LEU A 35 3.46 -4.07 -5.53
C LEU A 35 3.45 -2.60 -5.92
N PHE A 36 2.35 -2.13 -6.49
CA PHE A 36 2.15 -0.74 -6.86
C PHE A 36 1.02 -0.15 -6.05
N MET A 37 1.13 1.14 -5.73
CA MET A 37 0.12 1.95 -5.08
C MET A 37 -0.08 3.21 -5.92
N GLN A 38 -1.28 3.40 -6.48
CA GLN A 38 -1.60 4.54 -7.36
C GLN A 38 -0.56 4.73 -8.49
N GLY A 39 -0.13 3.62 -9.10
CA GLY A 39 0.86 3.60 -10.18
C GLY A 39 2.32 3.77 -9.74
N ARG A 40 2.61 3.96 -8.44
CA ARG A 40 3.97 4.03 -7.90
C ARG A 40 4.38 2.70 -7.27
N GLU A 41 5.58 2.22 -7.56
CA GLU A 41 6.10 1.00 -6.94
C GLU A 41 6.33 1.20 -5.44
N VAL A 42 5.83 0.26 -4.64
CA VAL A 42 6.16 0.14 -3.23
C VAL A 42 7.54 -0.51 -3.14
N PRO A 43 8.55 0.18 -2.58
CA PRO A 43 9.90 -0.35 -2.54
C PRO A 43 9.97 -1.69 -1.78
N PRO A 44 10.88 -2.61 -2.17
CA PRO A 44 11.07 -3.91 -1.52
C PRO A 44 11.84 -3.77 -0.20
N VAL A 45 11.27 -3.02 0.74
CA VAL A 45 11.87 -2.73 2.06
C VAL A 45 10.99 -3.21 3.22
N PHE A 46 9.74 -3.59 2.92
CA PHE A 46 8.81 -4.14 3.89
C PHE A 46 8.78 -5.66 3.79
N ASP A 47 8.86 -6.34 4.93
CA ASP A 47 8.60 -7.78 5.04
C ASP A 47 7.13 -8.08 4.70
N ILE A 48 6.23 -7.21 5.19
CA ILE A 48 4.79 -7.36 5.07
C ILE A 48 4.19 -5.98 4.79
N VAL A 49 3.33 -5.91 3.79
CA VAL A 49 2.45 -4.78 3.53
C VAL A 49 1.02 -5.28 3.56
N ILE A 50 0.16 -4.62 4.33
CA ILE A 50 -1.27 -4.90 4.28
C ILE A 50 -1.96 -3.67 3.74
N ALA A 51 -2.64 -3.88 2.62
CA ALA A 51 -3.47 -2.89 1.99
C ALA A 51 -4.74 -3.52 1.41
N ASP A 52 -5.84 -2.78 1.45
CA ASP A 52 -7.13 -3.19 0.89
C ASP A 52 -7.55 -4.62 1.31
N SER A 53 -7.33 -4.95 2.59
CA SER A 53 -7.62 -6.26 3.19
C SER A 53 -6.84 -7.43 2.56
N ILE A 54 -5.67 -7.20 1.97
CA ILE A 54 -4.80 -8.24 1.43
C ILE A 54 -3.43 -8.15 2.13
N ILE A 55 -2.90 -9.29 2.56
CA ILE A 55 -1.53 -9.41 3.07
C ILE A 55 -0.57 -9.69 1.91
N TYR A 56 0.37 -8.79 1.69
CA TYR A 56 1.48 -8.96 0.78
C TYR A 56 2.75 -9.26 1.56
N ASN A 57 3.33 -10.44 1.35
CA ASN A 57 4.61 -10.81 1.95
C ASN A 57 5.73 -10.64 0.92
N PHE A 58 6.83 -10.03 1.34
CA PHE A 58 8.03 -10.00 0.52
C PHE A 58 8.80 -11.33 0.61
N GLN A 59 9.28 -11.80 -0.52
CA GLN A 59 10.08 -13.01 -0.66
C GLN A 59 11.43 -12.65 -1.31
N ALA A 60 12.52 -12.73 -0.55
CA ALA A 60 13.87 -12.44 -1.04
C ALA A 60 14.53 -13.64 -1.74
N GLU A 61 14.31 -14.85 -1.21
CA GLU A 61 14.98 -16.08 -1.66
C GLU A 61 13.94 -17.13 -2.06
N ALA A 62 13.46 -17.05 -3.30
CA ALA A 62 12.64 -18.11 -3.88
C ALA A 62 13.48 -18.88 -4.92
N ALA A 63 13.36 -20.21 -4.91
CA ALA A 63 14.35 -21.12 -5.49
C ALA A 63 14.76 -20.82 -6.94
N LEU A 64 13.87 -20.27 -7.78
CA LEU A 64 14.20 -19.81 -9.15
C LEU A 64 13.24 -18.72 -9.71
N THR A 65 12.06 -18.55 -9.12
CA THR A 65 11.04 -17.55 -9.50
C THR A 65 10.28 -17.14 -8.24
N ASN A 66 9.60 -15.99 -8.24
CA ASN A 66 8.81 -15.46 -7.10
C ASN A 66 9.56 -14.57 -6.10
N ILE A 67 10.62 -13.88 -6.54
CA ILE A 67 11.20 -12.80 -5.73
C ILE A 67 10.22 -11.62 -5.69
N GLY A 68 10.03 -10.95 -4.56
CA GLY A 68 9.20 -9.75 -4.46
C GLY A 68 7.96 -9.90 -3.57
N TYR A 69 7.01 -8.99 -3.71
CA TYR A 69 5.75 -9.03 -2.95
C TYR A 69 4.79 -10.03 -3.54
N TRP A 70 4.18 -10.88 -2.72
CA TRP A 70 3.16 -11.84 -3.13
C TRP A 70 1.94 -11.78 -2.23
N PRO A 71 0.72 -11.75 -2.79
CA PRO A 71 -0.49 -11.86 -2.00
C PRO A 71 -0.53 -13.24 -1.34
N LYS A 72 -0.71 -13.28 -0.03
CA LYS A 72 -0.78 -14.53 0.74
C LYS A 72 -2.21 -14.90 1.08
N GLU A 73 -2.93 -13.97 1.71
CA GLU A 73 -4.27 -14.21 2.20
C GLU A 73 -5.06 -12.90 2.29
N GLN A 74 -6.39 -13.03 2.24
CA GLN A 74 -7.29 -11.92 2.54
C GLN A 74 -7.33 -11.74 4.05
N TRP A 75 -7.01 -10.53 4.51
CA TRP A 75 -7.02 -10.20 5.91
C TRP A 75 -8.33 -9.52 6.31
N ASN A 76 -9.05 -10.17 7.22
CA ASN A 76 -10.12 -9.52 7.97
C ASN A 76 -9.48 -8.64 9.06
N ILE A 77 -9.60 -7.32 8.92
CA ILE A 77 -9.11 -6.35 9.90
C ILE A 77 -9.65 -6.79 11.28
N PRO A 78 -8.79 -7.16 12.25
CA PRO A 78 -9.24 -7.55 13.56
C PRO A 78 -9.91 -6.34 14.20
N GLU A 79 -10.91 -6.60 15.04
CA GLU A 79 -11.38 -5.56 15.93
C GLU A 79 -10.17 -5.03 16.70
N SER A 80 -10.00 -3.71 16.70
CA SER A 80 -8.86 -3.12 17.37
C SER A 80 -8.98 -3.40 18.86
N GLU A 81 -7.90 -3.92 19.45
CA GLU A 81 -7.78 -4.10 20.89
C GLU A 81 -7.40 -2.77 21.57
N SER A 82 -7.05 -1.74 20.79
CA SER A 82 -6.61 -0.45 21.30
C SER A 82 -7.76 0.51 21.55
N THR A 83 -7.79 1.11 22.74
CA THR A 83 -8.65 2.26 23.07
C THR A 83 -7.98 3.60 22.76
N ALA A 84 -6.71 3.59 22.34
CA ALA A 84 -5.99 4.83 22.02
C ALA A 84 -6.59 5.49 20.78
N VAL A 85 -6.68 6.82 20.80
CA VAL A 85 -7.15 7.64 19.68
C VAL A 85 -5.96 8.13 18.88
N LEU A 86 -6.08 8.14 17.55
CA LEU A 86 -5.11 8.78 16.67
C LEU A 86 -4.98 10.26 17.03
N SER A 87 -3.80 10.70 17.46
CA SER A 87 -3.54 12.09 17.79
C SER A 87 -3.47 12.98 16.54
N GLU A 88 -3.64 14.29 16.71
CA GLU A 88 -3.48 15.27 15.62
C GLU A 88 -2.06 15.21 15.04
N ASP A 89 -1.03 15.18 15.90
CA ASP A 89 0.37 15.06 15.48
C ASP A 89 0.64 13.82 14.61
N GLU A 90 0.04 12.68 14.94
CA GLU A 90 0.18 11.45 14.15
C GLU A 90 -0.55 11.54 12.82
N ARG A 91 -1.74 12.16 12.81
CA ARG A 91 -2.52 12.40 11.59
C ARG A 91 -1.78 13.35 10.63
N ASP A 92 -1.26 14.44 11.16
CA ASP A 92 -0.51 15.44 10.41
C ASP A 92 0.81 14.87 9.89
N ARG A 93 1.47 14.06 10.70
CA ARG A 93 2.68 13.33 10.28
C ARG A 93 2.38 12.27 9.23
N GLY A 94 1.28 11.54 9.38
CA GLY A 94 0.84 10.49 8.46
C GLY A 94 1.27 9.07 8.82
N TRP A 95 1.74 8.82 10.04
CA TRP A 95 2.03 7.47 10.50
C TRP A 95 2.11 7.43 12.02
N TYR A 96 1.99 6.22 12.56
CA TYR A 96 2.34 5.90 13.94
C TYR A 96 2.83 4.46 14.04
N PHE A 97 3.67 4.20 15.05
CA PHE A 97 4.16 2.85 15.32
C PHE A 97 3.16 2.08 16.17
N ALA A 98 2.80 0.89 15.70
CA ALA A 98 1.92 -0.02 16.43
C ALA A 98 2.00 -1.43 15.84
N ASP A 99 1.80 -2.42 16.71
CA ASP A 99 1.46 -3.75 16.27
C ASP A 99 0.12 -3.77 15.54
N ILE A 100 -0.06 -4.83 14.75
CA ILE A 100 -1.20 -5.05 13.87
C ILE A 100 -2.56 -5.09 14.61
N SER A 101 -2.58 -5.53 15.87
CA SER A 101 -3.79 -5.55 16.71
C SER A 101 -4.04 -4.23 17.46
N SER A 102 -3.04 -3.35 17.47
CA SER A 102 -3.03 -2.09 18.24
C SER A 102 -3.41 -0.87 17.38
N ARG A 103 -4.24 -1.07 16.36
CA ARG A 103 -4.72 0.01 15.48
C ARG A 103 -5.46 1.07 16.29
N LYS A 104 -4.99 2.31 16.32
CA LYS A 104 -5.69 3.36 17.07
C LYS A 104 -7.10 3.60 16.53
N THR A 105 -8.03 3.87 17.43
CA THR A 105 -9.37 4.35 17.07
C THR A 105 -9.25 5.65 16.26
N SER A 106 -10.17 5.85 15.32
CA SER A 106 -10.14 6.93 14.30
C SER A 106 -8.99 6.90 13.28
N THR A 107 -8.19 5.84 13.21
CA THR A 107 -7.28 5.64 12.08
C THR A 107 -8.11 5.53 10.79
N PRO A 108 -7.80 6.31 9.74
CA PRO A 108 -8.50 6.19 8.46
C PRO A 108 -8.37 4.79 7.84
N PHE A 109 -9.38 4.36 7.08
CA PHE A 109 -9.38 3.03 6.43
C PHE A 109 -8.40 2.94 5.26
N ASP A 110 -8.01 4.09 4.71
CA ASP A 110 -7.01 4.19 3.68
C ASP A 110 -5.58 4.21 4.24
N TRP A 111 -5.36 4.02 5.54
CA TRP A 111 -4.00 3.77 6.04
C TRP A 111 -3.63 2.31 5.85
N ILE A 112 -2.38 2.06 5.46
CA ILE A 112 -1.82 0.71 5.33
C ILE A 112 -1.05 0.34 6.59
N TRP A 113 -0.92 -0.95 6.84
CA TRP A 113 0.00 -1.44 7.86
C TRP A 113 1.22 -2.03 7.18
N VAL A 114 2.41 -1.72 7.72
CA VAL A 114 3.68 -2.20 7.20
C VAL A 114 4.54 -2.79 8.31
N LYS A 115 5.33 -3.80 7.96
CA LYS A 115 6.40 -4.35 8.80
C LYS A 115 7.71 -4.35 8.05
N ALA A 116 8.77 -3.89 8.69
CA ALA A 116 10.15 -3.98 8.21
C ALA A 116 11.09 -4.23 9.39
N GLY A 117 11.50 -5.47 9.58
CA GLY A 117 12.28 -5.91 10.74
C GLY A 117 11.54 -5.67 12.05
N ALA A 118 12.09 -4.80 12.88
CA ALA A 118 11.50 -4.39 14.16
C ALA A 118 10.44 -3.30 14.02
N ILE A 119 10.39 -2.60 12.88
CA ILE A 119 9.43 -1.52 12.65
C ILE A 119 8.08 -2.11 12.25
N ARG A 120 7.04 -1.66 12.95
CA ARG A 120 5.62 -1.95 12.66
C ARG A 120 4.87 -0.65 12.74
N ALA A 121 4.20 -0.26 11.67
CA ALA A 121 3.58 1.04 11.58
C ALA A 121 2.29 1.00 10.77
N TYR A 122 1.34 1.85 11.16
CA TYR A 122 0.30 2.29 10.26
C TYR A 122 0.77 3.56 9.56
N VAL A 123 0.61 3.61 8.24
CA VAL A 123 1.12 4.69 7.39
C VAL A 123 0.00 5.14 6.45
N ASP A 124 -0.22 6.44 6.40
CA ASP A 124 -1.00 7.09 5.35
C ASP A 124 -0.35 6.80 3.99
N ARG A 125 -1.11 6.19 3.08
CA ARG A 125 -0.67 5.86 1.73
C ARG A 125 0.02 7.04 1.05
N GLN A 126 -0.52 8.24 1.17
CA GLN A 126 0.02 9.43 0.49
C GLN A 126 1.36 9.88 1.07
N LYS A 127 1.70 9.45 2.28
CA LYS A 127 2.91 9.84 3.01
C LYS A 127 3.92 8.70 3.13
N LEU A 128 3.70 7.58 2.43
CA LEU A 128 4.63 6.44 2.42
C LEU A 128 6.04 6.82 1.98
N VAL A 129 6.19 7.66 0.94
CA VAL A 129 7.51 8.13 0.49
C VAL A 129 8.21 8.93 1.58
N LYS A 130 7.48 9.82 2.27
CA LYS A 130 8.01 10.62 3.38
C LYS A 130 8.43 9.72 4.56
N PHE A 131 7.61 8.72 4.88
CA PHE A 131 7.95 7.71 5.89
C PHE A 131 9.25 6.99 5.55
N LEU A 132 9.44 6.58 4.29
CA LEU A 132 10.67 5.94 3.84
C LEU A 132 11.87 6.88 3.85
N GLN A 133 11.70 8.17 3.59
CA GLN A 133 12.79 9.14 3.70
C GLN A 133 13.25 9.32 5.16
N GLU A 134 12.32 9.28 6.12
CA GLU A 134 12.62 9.51 7.53
C GLU A 134 13.14 8.25 8.25
N TYR A 135 12.68 7.06 7.84
CA TYR A 135 13.00 5.80 8.51
C TYR A 135 13.74 4.79 7.63
N GLY A 136 13.95 5.08 6.35
CA GLY A 136 14.59 4.18 5.38
C GLY A 136 15.94 3.65 5.84
N ASP A 137 16.76 4.52 6.43
CA ASP A 137 18.09 4.17 6.96
C ASP A 137 18.04 3.25 8.19
N ARG A 138 16.86 3.09 8.79
CA ARG A 138 16.60 2.19 9.93
C ARG A 138 15.91 0.90 9.51
N LEU A 139 15.44 0.81 8.26
CA LEU A 139 14.82 -0.41 7.76
C LEU A 139 15.91 -1.44 7.50
N PRO A 140 15.69 -2.72 7.88
CA PRO A 140 16.61 -3.77 7.48
C PRO A 140 16.64 -3.84 5.96
N ASP A 141 17.83 -4.05 5.42
CA ASP A 141 17.94 -4.42 4.02
C ASP A 141 17.46 -5.87 3.87
N LEU A 142 16.39 -6.05 3.08
CA LEU A 142 15.81 -7.37 2.82
C LEU A 142 16.78 -8.33 2.08
N ASN A 143 17.93 -7.83 1.61
CA ASN A 143 19.00 -8.60 0.94
C ASN A 143 20.38 -8.52 1.62
N GLY A 144 20.50 -7.88 2.79
CA GLY A 144 21.78 -7.77 3.52
C GLY A 144 22.92 -7.05 2.75
N LYS A 145 22.62 -6.24 1.73
CA LYS A 145 23.59 -5.52 0.87
C LYS A 145 23.19 -4.04 0.66
N ARG A 146 23.54 -3.19 1.63
CA ARG A 146 23.57 -1.70 1.64
C ARG A 146 22.55 -0.95 0.76
N HIS A 147 21.77 -0.08 1.42
CA HIS A 147 21.11 1.14 0.93
C HIS A 147 20.80 1.15 -0.58
N MET A 148 19.57 0.74 -0.94
CA MET A 148 18.99 1.30 -2.16
C MET A 148 18.89 2.82 -1.97
N PRO A 149 19.54 3.64 -2.81
CA PRO A 149 19.24 5.05 -2.84
C PRO A 149 17.76 5.20 -3.20
N LEU A 150 16.99 5.86 -2.33
CA LEU A 150 15.62 6.25 -2.67
C LEU A 150 15.67 7.02 -4.01
N PRO A 151 14.76 6.75 -4.96
CA PRO A 151 14.71 7.55 -6.19
C PRO A 151 14.55 9.01 -5.80
N ALA A 152 15.42 9.87 -6.32
CA ALA A 152 15.28 11.31 -6.18
C ALA A 152 13.94 11.71 -6.81
N GLY A 153 12.99 12.09 -5.96
CA GLY A 153 11.66 12.57 -6.36
C GLY A 153 11.72 14.01 -6.87
#